data_AF-A0A925SBM0-F1
#
_entry.id   AF-A0A925SBM0-F1
#
_cell.length_a   1.000
_cell.length_b   1.000
_cell.length_c   1.000
_cell.angle_alpha   90.00
_cell.angle_beta   90.00
_cell.angle_gamma   90.00
#
_symmetry.space_group_name_H-M   'P 1'
#
loop_
_entity.id
_entity.type
_entity.pdbx_description
1 polymer ?
#
loop_
_entity_poly.entity_id
_entity_poly.type
_entity_poly.pdbx_seq_one_letter_code
_entity_poly.pdbx_strand_id
1 'polypeptide(L)'
;MPVTLGKRTATLSRLWPLFFVLGSFSMRVRADDAPVMEVHEWSVWVGEPQAKGVNSVAAYISAMPGLVETDRSRRPETGKPGPSPLTVMTLYGQPPKVVDIDLKIPAGRPVAQWPKSEGKSNRLRWLDLKVSKELTNQEGIATVPESHWFHQARELGGLYLQFKKGGRIERFLTYDLELQTTLPVRLDGGPDQYKIANLGKHKLHDILLIVPDEAGRRIGWLDVANPADGAAAASGNPQQPGQPNAAGAGQAAVKETVTDISLSGHLKT
;
A
#
# COMPACT_ATOMS: atom_id res chain seq x y z
N MET A 1 84.85 -15.35 32.65
CA MET A 1 86.06 -14.58 33.01
C MET A 1 86.52 -13.80 31.79
N PRO A 2 86.96 -12.53 31.90
CA PRO A 2 86.07 -11.38 31.76
C PRO A 2 86.59 -10.25 30.82
N VAL A 3 85.81 -9.15 30.67
CA VAL A 3 86.25 -7.71 30.59
C VAL A 3 86.94 -7.24 29.27
N THR A 4 86.75 -6.07 28.65
CA THR A 4 85.82 -4.90 28.75
C THR A 4 85.96 -4.01 27.50
N LEU A 5 84.83 -3.40 27.12
CA LEU A 5 84.57 -1.98 26.81
C LEU A 5 85.73 -0.98 26.54
N GLY A 6 85.58 -0.21 25.46
CA GLY A 6 86.15 1.13 25.27
C GLY A 6 85.04 2.17 25.01
N LYS A 7 84.93 3.14 25.93
CA LYS A 7 83.95 4.24 25.97
C LYS A 7 84.30 5.35 24.98
N ARG A 8 83.29 6.02 24.40
CA ARG A 8 83.27 7.49 24.28
C ARG A 8 81.87 8.05 24.57
N THR A 9 81.93 9.19 25.23
CA THR A 9 80.92 9.90 26.00
C THR A 9 80.33 11.09 25.24
N ALA A 10 79.16 11.52 25.75
CA ALA A 10 78.54 12.85 25.64
C ALA A 10 77.64 13.05 24.39
N THR A 11 76.43 13.63 24.45
CA THR A 11 75.83 14.52 25.47
C THR A 11 74.31 14.47 25.36
N LEU A 12 73.63 14.64 26.51
CA LEU A 12 72.17 14.76 26.64
C LEU A 12 71.59 15.95 25.86
N SER A 13 70.46 15.73 25.19
CA SER A 13 69.41 16.75 25.02
C SER A 13 68.04 16.15 25.35
N ARG A 14 67.56 16.56 26.53
CA ARG A 14 66.19 16.62 27.07
C ARG A 14 65.01 16.16 26.19
N LEU A 15 64.32 15.14 26.70
CA LEU A 15 62.89 15.11 27.09
C LEU A 15 61.85 15.69 26.10
N TRP A 16 61.02 14.79 25.55
CA TRP A 16 59.57 14.75 25.80
C TRP A 16 59.00 13.36 25.49
N PRO A 17 58.38 12.64 26.45
CA PRO A 17 57.71 11.37 26.17
C PRO A 17 56.31 11.65 25.63
N LEU A 18 56.07 11.31 24.37
CA LEU A 18 54.70 11.15 23.88
C LEU A 18 54.15 9.85 24.47
N PHE A 19 53.45 9.97 25.59
CA PHE A 19 52.52 8.95 26.07
C PHE A 19 51.39 8.83 25.05
N PHE A 20 51.37 7.75 24.26
CA PHE A 20 50.12 7.27 23.69
C PHE A 20 49.36 6.53 24.78
N VAL A 21 48.47 7.26 25.45
CA VAL A 21 47.42 6.69 26.27
C VAL A 21 46.43 5.98 25.34
N LEU A 22 46.24 4.68 25.55
CA LEU A 22 45.04 3.97 25.12
C LEU A 22 43.84 4.66 25.81
N GLY A 23 43.15 5.51 25.07
CA GLY A 23 41.88 6.10 25.47
C GLY A 23 40.76 5.51 24.62
N SER A 24 40.04 4.53 25.17
CA SER A 24 38.73 4.14 24.65
C SER A 24 37.77 5.31 24.80
N PHE A 25 37.57 6.07 23.71
CA PHE A 25 36.45 6.98 23.58
C PHE A 25 35.39 6.34 22.69
N SER A 26 34.41 5.70 23.31
CA SER A 26 33.08 5.54 22.71
C SER A 26 32.41 6.92 22.66
N MET A 27 32.27 7.51 21.48
CA MET A 27 31.20 8.48 21.23
C MET A 27 30.54 8.23 19.87
N ARG A 28 29.40 7.56 19.98
CA ARG A 28 28.13 7.81 19.27
C ARG A 28 28.23 7.93 17.75
N VAL A 29 28.17 6.78 17.08
CA VAL A 29 27.40 6.69 15.83
C VAL A 29 25.99 7.14 16.18
N ARG A 30 25.59 8.30 15.68
CA ARG A 30 24.21 8.77 15.79
C ARG A 30 23.35 7.74 15.06
N ALA A 31 22.47 7.06 15.81
CA ALA A 31 21.51 6.11 15.26
C ALA A 31 20.34 6.81 14.53
N ASP A 32 20.58 7.97 13.93
CA ASP A 32 19.54 8.85 13.36
C ASP A 32 19.36 8.70 11.84
N ASP A 33 20.29 8.04 11.13
CA ASP A 33 20.08 7.66 9.73
C ASP A 33 19.64 6.20 9.67
N ALA A 34 18.45 5.90 10.22
CA ALA A 34 17.80 4.64 9.90
C ALA A 34 17.71 4.53 8.36
N PRO A 35 18.04 3.37 7.76
CA PRO A 35 17.79 3.15 6.35
C PRO A 35 16.34 3.54 6.03
N VAL A 36 16.15 4.58 5.22
CA VAL A 36 14.80 5.02 4.84
C VAL A 36 14.27 3.97 3.89
N MET A 37 13.52 3.02 4.45
CA MET A 37 12.70 2.10 3.69
C MET A 37 11.39 2.81 3.40
N GLU A 38 11.01 2.82 2.13
CA GLU A 38 9.75 3.41 1.69
C GLU A 38 8.76 2.30 1.38
N VAL A 39 7.49 2.55 1.72
CA VAL A 39 6.38 1.68 1.34
C VAL A 39 5.50 2.46 0.38
N HIS A 40 5.34 1.93 -0.82
CA HIS A 40 4.43 2.48 -1.82
C HIS A 40 3.26 1.52 -1.97
N GLU A 41 2.05 2.03 -1.75
CA GLU A 41 0.82 1.26 -1.84
C GLU A 41 -0.17 1.99 -2.74
N TRP A 42 -0.79 1.26 -3.65
CA TRP A 42 -1.94 1.73 -4.42
C TRP A 42 -3.04 0.68 -4.39
N SER A 43 -4.29 1.13 -4.52
CA SER A 43 -5.44 0.24 -4.44
C SER A 43 -6.57 0.69 -5.36
N VAL A 44 -7.27 -0.29 -5.91
CA VAL A 44 -8.44 -0.15 -6.76
C VAL A 44 -9.65 -0.54 -5.94
N TRP A 45 -10.51 0.43 -5.67
CA TRP A 45 -11.73 0.26 -4.90
C TRP A 45 -12.93 0.40 -5.84
N VAL A 46 -13.84 -0.56 -5.77
CA VAL A 46 -15.02 -0.63 -6.65
C VAL A 46 -16.26 -0.78 -5.78
N GLY A 47 -17.22 0.11 -5.96
CA GLY A 47 -18.42 0.13 -5.14
C GLY A 47 -19.44 1.12 -5.67
N GLU A 48 -20.66 1.02 -5.15
CA GLU A 48 -21.68 2.03 -5.37
C GLU A 48 -21.50 3.14 -4.32
N PRO A 49 -21.54 4.44 -4.68
CA PRO A 49 -21.26 5.54 -3.77
C PRO A 49 -22.06 5.53 -2.46
N GLN A 50 -23.31 5.05 -2.50
CA GLN A 50 -24.20 5.01 -1.33
C GLN A 50 -24.30 3.63 -0.67
N ALA A 51 -23.65 2.60 -1.23
CA ALA A 51 -23.65 1.28 -0.63
C ALA A 51 -22.79 1.25 0.64
N LYS A 52 -23.21 0.47 1.63
CA LYS A 52 -22.49 0.27 2.90
C LYS A 52 -21.37 -0.77 2.80
N GLY A 53 -20.84 -0.97 1.60
CA GLY A 53 -19.77 -1.92 1.35
C GLY A 53 -19.02 -1.58 0.07
N VAL A 54 -17.71 -1.81 0.11
CA VAL A 54 -16.80 -1.63 -1.02
C VAL A 54 -16.20 -2.99 -1.35
N ASN A 55 -15.95 -3.23 -2.64
CA ASN A 55 -15.34 -4.44 -3.17
C ASN A 55 -16.14 -5.71 -2.81
N SER A 56 -17.47 -5.69 -2.93
CA SER A 56 -18.29 -6.85 -2.61
C SER A 56 -17.82 -8.12 -3.33
N VAL A 57 -17.68 -9.24 -2.61
CA VAL A 57 -17.23 -10.53 -3.14
C VAL A 57 -18.14 -11.02 -4.28
N ALA A 58 -19.45 -10.80 -4.14
CA ALA A 58 -20.45 -11.26 -5.11
C ALA A 58 -20.47 -10.42 -6.40
N ALA A 59 -20.02 -9.16 -6.34
CA ALA A 59 -20.16 -8.21 -7.44
C ALA A 59 -18.96 -8.21 -8.42
N TYR A 60 -17.78 -8.63 -7.97
CA TYR A 60 -16.55 -8.50 -8.74
C TYR A 60 -15.76 -9.81 -8.80
N ILE A 61 -15.16 -10.03 -9.97
CA ILE A 61 -14.27 -11.16 -10.26
C ILE A 61 -12.86 -10.91 -9.70
N SER A 62 -12.15 -12.00 -9.40
CA SER A 62 -10.78 -11.93 -8.89
C SER A 62 -9.80 -11.38 -9.95
N ALA A 63 -8.89 -10.50 -9.50
CA ALA A 63 -7.68 -10.13 -10.24
C ALA A 63 -6.51 -11.08 -9.98
N MET A 64 -6.66 -12.09 -9.11
CA MET A 64 -5.57 -12.96 -8.70
C MET A 64 -5.39 -14.16 -9.66
N PRO A 65 -4.16 -14.68 -9.83
CA PRO A 65 -3.91 -15.80 -10.74
C PRO A 65 -4.58 -17.10 -10.26
N GLY A 66 -4.69 -18.08 -11.16
CA GLY A 66 -5.33 -19.39 -10.94
C GLY A 66 -4.94 -20.12 -9.65
N LEU A 67 -3.69 -19.95 -9.25
CA LEU A 67 -3.08 -20.60 -8.10
C LEU A 67 -3.40 -19.95 -6.74
N VAL A 68 -3.99 -18.74 -6.72
CA VAL A 68 -4.34 -18.03 -5.48
C VAL A 68 -5.75 -18.39 -5.07
N GLU A 69 -5.91 -18.90 -3.85
CA GLU A 69 -7.23 -19.12 -3.23
C GLU A 69 -7.94 -17.78 -3.03
N THR A 70 -9.21 -17.71 -3.43
CA THR A 70 -10.04 -16.51 -3.34
C THR A 70 -11.51 -16.91 -3.24
N ASP A 71 -12.29 -16.13 -2.48
CA ASP A 71 -13.74 -16.31 -2.40
C ASP A 71 -14.48 -15.75 -3.63
N ARG A 72 -13.78 -15.00 -4.50
CA ARG A 72 -14.38 -14.43 -5.71
C ARG A 72 -14.48 -15.45 -6.83
N SER A 73 -15.50 -15.28 -7.67
CA SER A 73 -15.55 -15.97 -8.95
C SER A 73 -14.37 -15.56 -9.85
N ARG A 74 -13.93 -16.51 -10.68
CA ARG A 74 -12.93 -16.25 -11.72
C ARG A 74 -13.62 -15.85 -13.00
N ARG A 75 -12.98 -14.98 -13.78
CA ARG A 75 -13.47 -14.64 -15.11
C ARG A 75 -13.42 -15.89 -16.00
N PRO A 76 -14.50 -16.21 -16.73
CA PRO A 76 -14.42 -17.17 -17.84
C PRO A 76 -13.45 -16.66 -18.91
N GLU A 77 -12.78 -17.56 -19.64
CA GLU A 77 -11.84 -17.16 -20.71
C GLU A 77 -12.49 -16.29 -21.80
N THR A 78 -13.79 -16.48 -22.04
CA THR A 78 -14.60 -15.72 -23.00
C THR A 78 -15.23 -14.46 -22.43
N GLY A 79 -15.03 -14.19 -21.13
CA GLY A 79 -15.63 -13.05 -20.43
C GLY A 79 -14.96 -11.74 -20.80
N LYS A 80 -15.77 -10.68 -20.97
CA LYS A 80 -15.25 -9.32 -21.18
C LYS A 80 -14.50 -8.81 -19.93
N PRO A 81 -13.46 -7.97 -20.11
CA PRO A 81 -12.80 -7.34 -18.99
C PRO A 81 -13.71 -6.40 -18.22
N GLY A 82 -13.62 -6.47 -16.90
CA GLY A 82 -14.29 -5.59 -15.96
C GLY A 82 -13.35 -5.22 -14.81
N PRO A 83 -13.68 -4.17 -14.05
CA PRO A 83 -12.87 -3.76 -12.91
C PRO A 83 -12.83 -4.86 -11.86
N SER A 84 -11.65 -5.05 -11.27
CA SER A 84 -11.44 -6.01 -10.19
C SER A 84 -10.75 -5.30 -9.03
N PRO A 85 -11.29 -5.41 -7.81
CA PRO A 85 -10.63 -4.93 -6.61
C PRO A 85 -9.24 -5.52 -6.43
N LEU A 86 -8.30 -4.67 -6.03
CA LEU A 86 -6.93 -5.08 -5.78
C LEU A 86 -6.16 -4.00 -5.02
N THR A 87 -5.23 -4.40 -4.17
CA THR A 87 -4.22 -3.54 -3.58
C THR A 87 -2.85 -4.12 -3.86
N VAL A 88 -1.86 -3.28 -4.17
CA VAL A 88 -0.46 -3.68 -4.35
C VAL A 88 0.42 -2.80 -3.47
N MET A 89 1.31 -3.45 -2.71
CA MET A 89 2.29 -2.83 -1.83
C MET A 89 3.69 -3.24 -2.25
N THR A 90 4.57 -2.26 -2.42
CA THR A 90 5.96 -2.44 -2.83
C THR A 90 6.89 -1.71 -1.88
N LEU A 91 8.03 -2.32 -1.56
CA LEU A 91 9.03 -1.75 -0.64
C LEU A 91 10.24 -1.25 -1.44
N TYR A 92 10.77 -0.09 -1.09
CA TYR A 92 11.93 0.53 -1.74
C TYR A 92 12.96 1.03 -0.74
N GLY A 93 14.11 1.47 -1.25
CA GLY A 93 15.17 2.09 -0.46
C GLY A 93 16.25 1.11 0.00
N GLN A 94 16.77 1.35 1.21
CA GLN A 94 17.84 0.53 1.77
C GLN A 94 17.24 -0.63 2.59
N PRO A 95 17.51 -1.90 2.20
CA PRO A 95 16.86 -3.03 2.84
C PRO A 95 17.37 -3.22 4.28
N PRO A 96 16.49 -3.25 5.29
CA PRO A 96 16.85 -3.76 6.60
C PRO A 96 17.06 -5.28 6.52
N LYS A 97 17.68 -5.87 7.55
CA LYS A 97 17.93 -7.33 7.58
C LYS A 97 16.65 -8.15 7.54
N VAL A 98 15.63 -7.71 8.27
CA VAL A 98 14.34 -8.38 8.43
C VAL A 98 13.25 -7.32 8.55
N VAL A 99 12.08 -7.58 7.97
CA VAL A 99 10.87 -6.75 8.11
C VAL A 99 9.69 -7.61 8.52
N ASP A 100 8.88 -7.07 9.43
CA ASP A 100 7.53 -7.57 9.70
C ASP A 100 6.53 -6.57 9.14
N ILE A 101 5.56 -7.07 8.37
CA ILE A 101 4.46 -6.27 7.82
C ILE A 101 3.17 -6.77 8.47
N ASP A 102 2.44 -5.84 9.08
CA ASP A 102 1.20 -6.10 9.79
C ASP A 102 0.09 -5.15 9.33
N LEU A 103 -0.82 -5.67 8.53
CA LEU A 103 -1.97 -4.94 8.03
C LEU A 103 -3.21 -5.27 8.87
N LYS A 104 -3.73 -4.26 9.56
CA LYS A 104 -5.01 -4.35 10.28
C LYS A 104 -6.12 -3.84 9.37
N ILE A 105 -7.23 -4.58 9.31
CA ILE A 105 -8.42 -4.24 8.51
C ILE A 105 -9.52 -3.83 9.49
N PRO A 106 -9.78 -2.52 9.70
CA PRO A 106 -10.67 -2.06 10.76
C PRO A 106 -12.12 -2.51 10.55
N ALA A 107 -12.60 -2.50 9.32
CA ALA A 107 -13.97 -2.85 8.96
C ALA A 107 -13.99 -3.59 7.61
N GLY A 108 -14.02 -4.92 7.66
CA GLY A 108 -13.95 -5.76 6.46
C GLY A 108 -13.22 -7.07 6.70
N ARG A 109 -12.88 -7.76 5.61
CA ARG A 109 -12.09 -8.98 5.64
C ARG A 109 -11.20 -9.09 4.39
N PRO A 110 -10.08 -9.81 4.47
CA PRO A 110 -9.34 -10.19 3.28
C PRO A 110 -10.12 -11.25 2.49
N VAL A 111 -10.07 -11.13 1.17
CA VAL A 111 -10.74 -11.99 0.19
C VAL A 111 -9.73 -12.81 -0.60
N ALA A 112 -8.56 -12.22 -0.89
CA ALA A 112 -7.44 -12.90 -1.50
C ALA A 112 -6.14 -12.19 -1.13
N GLN A 113 -5.02 -12.90 -1.24
CA GLN A 113 -3.72 -12.35 -0.91
C GLN A 113 -2.58 -13.12 -1.55
N TRP A 114 -1.50 -12.40 -1.81
CA TRP A 114 -0.29 -12.93 -2.38
C TRP A 114 0.96 -12.14 -1.96
N PRO A 115 2.02 -12.82 -1.53
CA PRO A 115 2.03 -14.22 -1.08
C PRO A 115 1.12 -14.43 0.14
N LYS A 116 0.84 -15.70 0.49
CA LYS A 116 -0.05 -16.04 1.61
C LYS A 116 0.52 -15.47 2.93
N SER A 117 -0.27 -14.66 3.62
CA SER A 117 0.10 -14.14 4.95
C SER A 117 -0.29 -15.11 6.08
N GLU A 118 0.26 -14.84 7.26
CA GLU A 118 -0.18 -15.39 8.53
C GLU A 118 -1.21 -14.43 9.14
N GLY A 119 -2.47 -14.85 9.22
CA GLY A 119 -3.54 -13.92 9.60
C GLY A 119 -4.84 -14.62 9.99
N LYS A 120 -5.67 -13.90 10.74
CA LYS A 120 -7.08 -14.25 11.01
C LYS A 120 -7.99 -13.19 10.36
N SER A 121 -9.29 -13.39 10.42
CA SER A 121 -10.38 -12.69 9.69
C SER A 121 -10.26 -11.18 9.40
N ASN A 122 -9.47 -10.39 10.15
CA ASN A 122 -9.31 -8.95 9.95
C ASN A 122 -7.85 -8.45 9.97
N ARG A 123 -6.87 -9.34 9.76
CA ARG A 123 -5.45 -9.00 9.82
C ARG A 123 -4.62 -9.85 8.89
N LEU A 124 -3.73 -9.23 8.12
CA LEU A 124 -2.73 -9.91 7.30
C LEU A 124 -1.34 -9.65 7.90
N ARG A 125 -0.54 -10.70 8.09
CA ARG A 125 0.83 -10.54 8.62
C ARG A 125 1.83 -11.31 7.78
N TRP A 126 2.88 -10.62 7.36
CA TRP A 126 4.03 -11.24 6.74
C TRP A 126 5.22 -10.97 7.65
N LEU A 127 5.67 -12.02 8.33
CA LEU A 127 6.67 -11.94 9.39
C LEU A 127 8.00 -12.53 8.92
N ASP A 128 9.07 -12.08 9.55
CA ASP A 128 10.44 -12.52 9.27
C ASP A 128 10.81 -12.40 7.77
N LEU A 129 10.35 -11.35 7.08
CA LEU A 129 10.69 -11.14 5.68
C LEU A 129 12.15 -10.72 5.55
N LYS A 130 12.95 -11.53 4.85
CA LYS A 130 14.29 -11.12 4.45
C LYS A 130 14.15 -10.21 3.23
N VAL A 131 14.70 -9.01 3.31
CA VAL A 131 14.58 -8.01 2.26
C VAL A 131 15.93 -7.78 1.60
N SER A 132 15.95 -7.73 0.27
CA SER A 132 17.19 -7.60 -0.50
C SER A 132 16.97 -6.87 -1.82
N LYS A 133 18.03 -6.25 -2.35
CA LYS A 133 18.00 -5.63 -3.69
C LYS A 133 18.16 -6.66 -4.80
N GLU A 134 18.87 -7.74 -4.51
CA GLU A 134 19.23 -8.79 -5.46
C GLU A 134 18.40 -10.04 -5.24
N LEU A 135 18.12 -10.76 -6.33
CA LEU A 135 17.42 -12.02 -6.25
C LEU A 135 18.37 -13.11 -5.75
N THR A 136 18.01 -13.76 -4.66
CA THR A 136 18.85 -14.81 -4.06
C THR A 136 18.61 -16.20 -4.66
N ASN A 137 17.43 -16.45 -5.22
CA ASN A 137 17.07 -17.71 -5.87
C ASN A 137 15.93 -17.52 -6.89
N GLN A 138 16.21 -17.77 -8.17
CA GLN A 138 15.20 -17.64 -9.25
C GLN A 138 14.01 -18.58 -9.05
N GLU A 139 14.23 -19.80 -8.56
CA GLU A 139 13.18 -20.80 -8.33
C GLU A 139 12.22 -20.40 -7.20
N GLY A 140 12.64 -19.46 -6.34
CA GLY A 140 11.78 -18.90 -5.30
C GLY A 140 10.65 -18.02 -5.84
N ILE A 141 10.78 -17.50 -7.07
CA ILE A 141 9.75 -16.70 -7.71
C ILE A 141 8.67 -17.63 -8.27
N ALA A 142 7.42 -17.35 -7.91
CA ALA A 142 6.31 -18.12 -8.42
C ALA A 142 6.12 -17.95 -9.93
N THR A 143 5.88 -19.06 -10.61
CA THR A 143 5.39 -19.04 -11.99
C THR A 143 3.92 -18.62 -12.02
N VAL A 144 3.59 -17.66 -12.88
CA VAL A 144 2.23 -17.24 -13.24
C VAL A 144 2.12 -17.24 -14.77
N PRO A 145 0.90 -17.26 -15.34
CA PRO A 145 0.74 -17.12 -16.79
C PRO A 145 1.40 -15.84 -17.31
N GLU A 146 2.06 -15.92 -18.47
CA GLU A 146 2.83 -14.79 -19.04
C GLU A 146 1.98 -13.52 -19.25
N SER A 147 0.70 -13.69 -19.53
CA SER A 147 -0.25 -12.58 -19.72
C SER A 147 -0.74 -11.96 -18.41
N HIS A 148 -0.32 -12.48 -17.24
CA HIS A 148 -0.82 -12.02 -15.96
C HIS A 148 -0.13 -10.73 -15.49
N TRP A 149 -0.88 -9.82 -14.87
CA TRP A 149 -0.38 -8.50 -14.44
C TRP A 149 0.78 -8.52 -13.43
N PHE A 150 1.05 -9.70 -12.83
CA PHE A 150 2.14 -9.88 -11.87
C PHE A 150 3.51 -9.62 -12.50
N HIS A 151 3.66 -9.82 -13.81
CA HIS A 151 4.89 -9.52 -14.52
C HIS A 151 5.20 -8.02 -14.48
N GLN A 152 4.22 -7.18 -14.78
CA GLN A 152 4.35 -5.72 -14.70
C GLN A 152 4.60 -5.26 -13.26
N ALA A 153 3.94 -5.87 -12.27
CA ALA A 153 4.16 -5.54 -10.87
C ALA A 153 5.59 -5.86 -10.40
N ARG A 154 6.21 -6.94 -10.91
CA ARG A 154 7.61 -7.29 -10.63
C ARG A 154 8.59 -6.29 -11.23
N GLU A 155 8.22 -5.65 -12.33
CA GLU A 155 9.03 -4.64 -13.03
C GLU A 155 9.06 -3.29 -12.31
N LEU A 156 8.20 -3.06 -11.30
CA LEU A 156 8.14 -1.79 -10.56
C LEU A 156 9.42 -1.43 -9.78
N GLY A 157 10.41 -2.32 -9.71
CA GLY A 157 11.70 -1.99 -9.10
C GLY A 157 11.78 -2.20 -7.58
N GLY A 158 10.73 -2.75 -6.95
CA GLY A 158 10.69 -3.05 -5.51
C GLY A 158 11.78 -3.98 -4.99
N LEU A 159 12.04 -3.97 -3.70
CA LEU A 159 12.93 -4.91 -3.03
C LEU A 159 12.37 -6.34 -3.11
N TYR A 160 13.25 -7.34 -3.22
CA TYR A 160 12.86 -8.74 -3.10
C TYR A 160 12.55 -9.07 -1.65
N LEU A 161 11.36 -9.63 -1.43
CA LEU A 161 10.83 -10.11 -0.18
C LEU A 161 10.94 -11.63 -0.18
N GLN A 162 11.86 -12.17 0.62
CA GLN A 162 12.00 -13.60 0.81
C GLN A 162 11.28 -14.06 2.08
N PHE A 163 10.33 -14.96 1.88
CA PHE A 163 9.49 -15.52 2.91
C PHE A 163 10.21 -16.70 3.57
N LYS A 164 10.34 -16.64 4.90
CA LYS A 164 10.94 -17.72 5.68
C LYS A 164 10.23 -19.06 5.45
N LYS A 165 8.90 -19.03 5.39
CA LYS A 165 8.07 -20.22 5.14
C LYS A 165 7.94 -20.46 3.63
N GLY A 166 8.36 -21.64 3.19
CA GLY A 166 8.27 -22.07 1.79
C GLY A 166 9.31 -21.45 0.85
N GLY A 167 10.20 -20.58 1.35
CA GLY A 167 11.32 -20.03 0.57
C GLY A 167 10.92 -19.13 -0.60
N ARG A 168 9.64 -18.73 -0.67
CA ARG A 168 9.11 -17.92 -1.76
C ARG A 168 9.77 -16.56 -1.80
N ILE A 169 9.94 -16.02 -3.00
CA ILE A 169 10.41 -14.67 -3.23
C ILE A 169 9.39 -13.92 -4.09
N GLU A 170 9.07 -12.68 -3.72
CA GLU A 170 8.25 -11.78 -4.52
C GLU A 170 8.74 -10.33 -4.38
N ARG A 171 8.42 -9.45 -5.33
CA ARG A 171 8.81 -8.02 -5.28
C ARG A 171 7.73 -7.09 -4.72
N PHE A 172 6.54 -7.64 -4.51
CA PHE A 172 5.37 -6.93 -4.02
C PHE A 172 4.53 -7.84 -3.14
N LEU A 173 3.68 -7.22 -2.32
CA LEU A 173 2.55 -7.88 -1.69
C LEU A 173 1.30 -7.40 -2.41
N THR A 174 0.32 -8.27 -2.58
CA THR A 174 -0.98 -7.87 -3.06
C THR A 174 -2.08 -8.54 -2.26
N TYR A 175 -3.17 -7.84 -2.08
CA TYR A 175 -4.32 -8.32 -1.35
C TYR A 175 -5.58 -7.68 -1.89
N ASP A 176 -6.68 -8.37 -1.67
CA ASP A 176 -8.01 -7.96 -2.04
C ASP A 176 -8.84 -7.98 -0.77
N LEU A 177 -9.55 -6.89 -0.51
CA LEU A 177 -10.33 -6.68 0.70
C LEU A 177 -11.77 -6.41 0.32
N GLU A 178 -12.71 -7.04 1.02
CA GLU A 178 -14.09 -6.58 1.09
C GLU A 178 -14.22 -5.70 2.33
N LEU A 179 -14.67 -4.46 2.16
CA LEU A 179 -14.73 -3.46 3.22
C LEU A 179 -16.17 -3.15 3.59
N GLN A 180 -16.44 -3.06 4.89
CA GLN A 180 -17.75 -2.66 5.43
C GLN A 180 -17.74 -1.15 5.69
N THR A 181 -17.58 -0.38 4.63
CA THR A 181 -17.56 1.09 4.67
C THR A 181 -18.22 1.66 3.41
N THR A 182 -18.55 2.94 3.42
CA THR A 182 -19.01 3.67 2.25
C THR A 182 -17.80 4.24 1.50
N LEU A 183 -17.85 4.29 0.17
CA LEU A 183 -16.83 5.04 -0.56
C LEU A 183 -16.85 6.51 -0.13
N PRO A 184 -15.69 7.17 0.05
CA PRO A 184 -15.63 8.56 0.45
C PRO A 184 -15.89 9.51 -0.74
N VAL A 185 -16.93 9.20 -1.53
CA VAL A 185 -17.33 10.00 -2.69
C VAL A 185 -18.83 10.25 -2.65
N ARG A 186 -19.24 11.46 -3.03
CA ARG A 186 -20.62 11.78 -3.37
C ARG A 186 -20.73 11.97 -4.86
N LEU A 187 -21.78 11.42 -5.45
CA LEU A 187 -22.17 11.66 -6.83
C LEU A 187 -23.49 12.45 -6.84
N ASP A 188 -23.53 13.54 -7.60
CA ASP A 188 -24.73 14.32 -7.89
C ASP A 188 -24.94 14.44 -9.41
N GLY A 189 -26.16 14.70 -9.86
CA GLY A 189 -26.49 14.85 -11.29
C GLY A 189 -26.95 13.56 -11.98
N GLY A 190 -26.63 13.44 -13.27
CA GLY A 190 -27.03 12.35 -14.16
C GLY A 190 -28.16 12.72 -15.13
N PRO A 191 -28.41 11.91 -16.17
CA PRO A 191 -27.67 10.69 -16.52
C PRO A 191 -26.41 10.95 -17.38
N ASP A 192 -26.20 12.16 -17.89
CA ASP A 192 -25.12 12.45 -18.86
C ASP A 192 -23.90 13.17 -18.24
N GLN A 193 -24.17 13.97 -17.20
CA GLN A 193 -23.16 14.73 -16.48
C GLN A 193 -23.29 14.45 -14.99
N TYR A 194 -22.18 14.10 -14.37
CA TYR A 194 -22.10 13.83 -12.94
C TYR A 194 -21.14 14.79 -12.28
N LYS A 195 -21.46 15.15 -11.05
CA LYS A 195 -20.62 15.91 -10.15
C LYS A 195 -20.07 14.97 -9.11
N ILE A 196 -18.74 14.94 -8.97
CA ILE A 196 -18.06 14.15 -7.93
C ILE A 196 -17.53 15.10 -6.87
N ALA A 197 -17.88 14.79 -5.61
CA ALA A 197 -17.24 15.37 -4.43
C ALA A 197 -16.45 14.28 -3.70
N ASN A 198 -15.17 14.53 -3.43
CA ASN A 198 -14.33 13.67 -2.60
C ASN A 198 -14.51 14.06 -1.13
N LEU A 199 -15.17 13.20 -0.37
CA LEU A 199 -15.45 13.35 1.07
C LEU A 199 -14.30 12.80 1.94
N GLY A 200 -13.23 12.31 1.33
CA GLY A 200 -12.05 11.77 1.99
C GLY A 200 -11.04 12.84 2.35
N LYS A 201 -10.01 12.43 3.10
CA LYS A 201 -8.90 13.30 3.52
C LYS A 201 -7.79 13.44 2.48
N HIS A 202 -7.76 12.53 1.52
CA HIS A 202 -6.69 12.42 0.52
C HIS A 202 -7.26 12.54 -0.87
N LYS A 203 -6.42 12.94 -1.83
CA LYS A 203 -6.79 12.96 -3.24
C LYS A 203 -7.17 11.56 -3.69
N LEU A 204 -8.22 11.47 -4.50
CA LEU A 204 -8.56 10.27 -5.23
C LEU A 204 -8.00 10.41 -6.63
N HIS A 205 -7.38 9.35 -7.12
CA HIS A 205 -6.76 9.28 -8.45
C HIS A 205 -7.56 8.31 -9.32
N ASP A 206 -7.58 8.57 -10.63
CA ASP A 206 -8.06 7.63 -11.66
C ASP A 206 -9.51 7.14 -11.40
N ILE A 207 -10.43 8.09 -11.22
CA ILE A 207 -11.82 7.79 -10.90
C ILE A 207 -12.56 7.42 -12.19
N LEU A 208 -12.99 6.17 -12.24
CA LEU A 208 -13.82 5.61 -13.31
C LEU A 208 -15.29 5.53 -12.87
N LEU A 209 -16.16 6.30 -13.51
CA LEU A 209 -17.61 6.19 -13.35
C LEU A 209 -18.18 5.28 -14.44
N ILE A 210 -18.87 4.21 -14.04
CA ILE A 210 -19.52 3.27 -14.97
C ILE A 210 -21.03 3.34 -14.74
N VAL A 211 -21.78 3.77 -15.75
CA VAL A 211 -23.24 3.90 -15.71
C VAL A 211 -23.85 2.91 -16.71
N PRO A 212 -24.58 1.87 -16.26
CA PRO A 212 -25.32 0.98 -17.15
C PRO A 212 -26.41 1.74 -17.93
N ASP A 213 -26.66 1.34 -19.17
CA ASP A 213 -27.78 1.83 -19.99
C ASP A 213 -28.33 0.73 -20.93
N GLU A 214 -29.33 1.07 -21.74
CA GLU A 214 -29.95 0.12 -22.70
C GLU A 214 -28.97 -0.37 -23.77
N ALA A 215 -27.95 0.42 -24.12
CA ALA A 215 -26.97 0.12 -25.16
C ALA A 215 -25.68 -0.54 -24.60
N GLY A 216 -25.61 -0.77 -23.29
CA GLY A 216 -24.47 -1.36 -22.59
C GLY A 216 -24.05 -0.53 -21.37
N ARG A 217 -22.88 0.11 -21.46
CA ARG A 217 -22.32 0.91 -20.36
C ARG A 217 -21.72 2.20 -20.91
N ARG A 218 -21.99 3.30 -20.22
CA ARG A 218 -21.35 4.60 -20.42
C ARG A 218 -20.28 4.81 -19.36
N ILE A 219 -19.20 5.46 -19.76
CA ILE A 219 -18.01 5.61 -18.94
C ILE A 219 -17.61 7.07 -18.85
N GLY A 220 -17.34 7.53 -17.63
CA GLY A 220 -16.69 8.80 -17.35
C GLY A 220 -15.37 8.57 -16.64
N TRP A 221 -14.38 9.42 -16.93
CA TRP A 221 -13.07 9.37 -16.31
C TRP A 221 -12.70 10.71 -15.69
N LEU A 222 -12.09 10.68 -14.51
CA LEU A 222 -11.49 11.85 -13.87
C LEU A 222 -10.15 11.46 -13.27
N ASP A 223 -9.08 12.15 -13.69
CA ASP A 223 -7.73 11.85 -13.24
C ASP A 223 -7.55 12.09 -11.74
N VAL A 224 -8.14 13.16 -11.20
CA VAL A 224 -7.98 13.53 -9.79
C VAL A 224 -9.25 14.19 -9.24
N ALA A 225 -9.71 13.75 -8.07
CA ALA A 225 -10.62 14.53 -7.23
C ALA A 225 -9.93 14.95 -5.93
N ASN A 226 -9.79 16.26 -5.73
CA ASN A 226 -9.23 16.82 -4.49
C ASN A 226 -10.26 16.73 -3.35
N PRO A 227 -9.81 16.56 -2.09
CA PRO A 227 -10.69 16.63 -0.92
C PRO A 227 -11.57 17.88 -0.91
N ALA A 228 -12.82 17.74 -0.45
CA ALA A 228 -13.67 18.87 -0.12
C ALA A 228 -13.18 19.59 1.14
N ASP A 229 -13.29 20.93 1.18
CA ASP A 229 -12.92 21.71 2.36
C ASP A 229 -13.87 21.39 3.52
N GLY A 230 -13.35 20.80 4.60
CA GLY A 230 -14.16 20.39 5.75
C GLY A 230 -14.58 18.92 5.75
N ALA A 231 -13.96 18.06 4.95
CA ALA A 231 -14.10 16.61 4.98
C ALA A 231 -13.67 16.01 6.34
N ALA A 232 -14.50 16.16 7.37
CA ALA A 232 -14.46 15.32 8.56
C ALA A 232 -14.88 13.91 8.13
N ALA A 233 -14.09 12.91 8.56
CA ALA A 233 -14.29 11.51 8.20
C ALA A 233 -15.76 11.11 8.28
N ALA A 234 -16.29 10.52 7.21
CA ALA A 234 -17.60 9.87 7.21
C ALA A 234 -17.57 8.64 8.14
N SER A 235 -17.59 8.87 9.46
CA SER A 235 -17.98 7.90 10.47
C SER A 235 -19.40 8.27 10.92
N GLY A 236 -20.37 7.99 10.06
CA GLY A 236 -21.79 8.13 10.37
C GLY A 236 -22.35 6.82 10.88
N ASN A 237 -22.40 6.64 12.20
CA ASN A 237 -23.32 5.69 12.81
C ASN A 237 -24.76 6.14 12.48
N PRO A 238 -25.70 5.25 12.11
CA PRO A 238 -27.10 5.64 11.94
C PRO A 238 -27.66 6.19 13.25
N GLN A 239 -28.20 7.41 13.19
CA GLN A 239 -28.97 8.01 14.28
C GLN A 239 -30.15 7.10 14.63
N GLN A 240 -30.22 6.70 15.90
CA GLN A 240 -31.33 5.94 16.45
C GLN A 240 -32.56 6.88 16.55
N PRO A 241 -33.75 6.48 16.08
CA PRO A 241 -34.92 7.35 16.13
C PRO A 241 -35.42 7.45 17.58
N GLY A 242 -35.31 8.64 18.20
CA GLY A 242 -35.91 8.88 19.52
C GLY A 242 -35.34 9.99 20.42
N GLN A 243 -34.39 10.84 20.00
CA GLN A 243 -33.92 11.94 20.86
C GLN A 243 -34.34 13.33 20.33
N PRO A 244 -34.90 14.20 21.19
CA PRO A 244 -35.40 15.52 20.80
C PRO A 244 -34.27 16.52 20.53
N ASN A 245 -34.46 17.32 19.47
CA ASN A 245 -33.53 18.34 18.98
C ASN A 245 -33.26 19.44 20.01
N ALA A 246 -31.99 19.64 20.37
CA ALA A 246 -31.50 20.95 20.80
C ALA A 246 -31.04 21.70 19.56
N ALA A 247 -31.77 22.76 19.21
CA ALA A 247 -31.46 23.65 18.11
C ALA A 247 -30.21 24.50 18.42
N GLY A 248 -29.40 24.75 17.39
CA GLY A 248 -28.47 25.89 17.35
C GLY A 248 -26.98 25.55 17.32
N ALA A 249 -26.48 25.14 16.15
CA ALA A 249 -25.14 25.47 15.69
C ALA A 249 -25.13 25.38 14.16
N GLY A 250 -24.74 26.47 13.49
CA GLY A 250 -24.80 26.59 12.03
C GLY A 250 -24.08 25.44 11.34
N GLN A 251 -24.72 24.87 10.32
CA GLN A 251 -24.01 24.10 9.30
C GLN A 251 -23.06 25.09 8.63
N ALA A 252 -21.79 25.07 9.02
CA ALA A 252 -20.75 25.71 8.24
C ALA A 252 -20.84 25.10 6.84
N ALA A 253 -21.06 25.95 5.83
CA ALA A 253 -21.07 25.52 4.45
C ALA A 253 -19.71 24.87 4.14
N VAL A 254 -19.70 23.56 4.03
CA VAL A 254 -18.56 22.79 3.53
C VAL A 254 -18.33 23.32 2.12
N LYS A 255 -17.15 23.91 1.88
CA LYS A 255 -16.82 24.41 0.54
C LYS A 255 -16.39 23.20 -0.28
N GLU A 256 -17.38 22.60 -0.94
CA GLU A 256 -17.16 21.38 -1.70
C GLU A 256 -16.32 21.69 -2.94
N THR A 257 -15.18 21.01 -3.07
CA THR A 257 -14.49 20.92 -4.35
C THR A 257 -15.24 19.90 -5.20
N VAL A 258 -16.15 20.40 -6.03
CA VAL A 258 -16.95 19.59 -6.96
C VAL A 258 -16.28 19.61 -8.32
N THR A 259 -16.03 18.42 -8.88
CA THR A 259 -15.49 18.29 -10.24
C THR A 259 -16.52 17.61 -11.13
N ASP A 260 -16.72 18.18 -12.32
CA ASP A 260 -17.64 17.62 -13.31
C ASP A 260 -16.97 16.45 -14.06
N ILE A 261 -17.73 15.38 -14.27
CA ILE A 261 -17.39 14.26 -15.14
C ILE A 261 -18.46 14.14 -16.21
N SER A 262 -18.01 14.25 -17.46
CA SER A 262 -18.84 13.94 -18.63
C SER A 262 -18.66 12.47 -19.00
N LEU A 263 -19.77 11.77 -19.25
CA LEU A 263 -19.70 10.44 -19.82
C LEU A 263 -19.32 10.53 -21.30
N SER A 264 -18.36 9.74 -21.75
CA SER A 264 -17.93 9.69 -23.15
C SER A 264 -17.95 8.25 -23.67
N GLY A 265 -18.55 8.07 -24.86
CA GLY A 265 -18.60 6.79 -25.55
C GLY A 265 -19.57 5.76 -24.96
N HIS A 266 -19.83 4.72 -25.74
CA HIS A 266 -20.50 3.50 -25.31
C HIS A 266 -19.51 2.36 -25.40
N LEU A 267 -19.26 1.66 -24.29
CA LEU A 267 -18.64 0.35 -24.38
C LEU A 267 -19.74 -0.67 -24.68
N LYS A 268 -19.76 -1.16 -25.94
CA LYS A 268 -20.73 -2.17 -26.38
C LYS A 268 -20.51 -3.48 -25.62
N THR A 269 -21.57 -3.96 -24.99
CA THR A 269 -21.64 -5.27 -24.30
C THR A 269 -21.67 -6.43 -25.27
#